data_AF-A0A7Z9WZT8-F1
#
_entry.id   AF-A0A7Z9WZT8-F1
#
_cell.length_a   1.000
_cell.length_b   1.000
_cell.length_c   1.000
_cell.angle_alpha   90.00
_cell.angle_beta   90.00
_cell.angle_gamma   90.00
#
_symmetry.space_group_name_H-M   'P 1'
#
loop_
_entity.id
_entity.type
_entity.pdbx_description
1 polymer ?
#
loop_
_entity_poly.entity_id
_entity_poly.type
_entity_poly.pdbx_seq_one_letter_code
_entity_poly.pdbx_strand_id
1 'polypeptide(L)'
;MDLAEAFRNYEDKIVDQWVDYTLSSYKSSTFFKKGPDKFSNPVGGNTRESLGKLFKLLTKNADPKEFAAPLDQIMRIRSIQEFTAS
;
A
#
# COMPACT_ATOMS: atom_id res chain seq x y z
N MET A 1 12.63 -23.04 2.73
CA MET A 1 11.80 -22.02 2.09
C MET A 1 12.71 -21.05 1.36
N ASP A 2 12.55 -20.93 0.05
CA ASP A 2 13.24 -19.88 -0.71
C ASP A 2 12.49 -18.54 -0.62
N LEU A 3 13.12 -17.45 -1.09
CA LEU A 3 12.53 -16.12 -0.99
C LEU A 3 11.23 -15.99 -1.79
N ALA A 4 11.12 -16.67 -2.93
CA ALA A 4 9.92 -16.63 -3.76
C ALA A 4 8.76 -17.36 -3.09
N GLU A 5 9.04 -18.49 -2.42
CA GLU A 5 8.10 -19.23 -1.60
C GLU A 5 7.64 -18.42 -0.38
N ALA A 6 8.56 -17.71 0.28
CA ALA A 6 8.20 -16.79 1.36
C ALA A 6 7.27 -15.67 0.88
N PHE A 7 7.55 -15.04 -0.27
CA PHE A 7 6.68 -14.01 -0.82
C PHE A 7 5.29 -14.53 -1.19
N ARG A 8 5.18 -15.74 -1.75
CA ARG A 8 3.87 -16.34 -2.05
C ARG A 8 3.09 -16.68 -0.79
N ASN A 9 3.74 -17.23 0.23
CA ASN A 9 3.06 -17.72 1.43
C ASN A 9 2.72 -16.60 2.42
N TYR A 10 3.39 -15.45 2.32
CA TYR A 10 3.24 -14.34 3.26
C TYR A 10 2.82 -13.02 2.59
N GLU A 11 2.31 -13.05 1.35
CA GLU A 11 1.85 -11.87 0.60
C GLU A 11 0.94 -10.97 1.47
N ASP A 12 -0.17 -11.51 1.97
CA ASP A 12 -1.14 -10.74 2.75
C ASP A 12 -0.50 -10.13 4.00
N LYS A 13 0.36 -10.89 4.70
CA LYS A 13 1.04 -10.41 5.90
C LYS A 13 2.01 -9.27 5.60
N ILE A 14 2.74 -9.37 4.50
CA ILE A 14 3.69 -8.34 4.07
C ILE A 14 2.94 -7.08 3.65
N VAL A 15 1.91 -7.23 2.82
CA VAL A 15 1.07 -6.12 2.35
C VAL A 15 0.37 -5.44 3.54
N ASP A 16 -0.18 -6.21 4.48
CA ASP A 16 -0.81 -5.67 5.68
C ASP A 16 0.17 -4.85 6.51
N GLN A 17 1.41 -5.30 6.65
CA GLN A 17 2.45 -4.55 7.37
C GLN A 17 2.84 -3.26 6.62
N TRP A 18 2.91 -3.29 5.29
CA TRP A 18 3.16 -2.08 4.49
C TRP A 18 2.02 -1.07 4.61
N VAL A 19 0.77 -1.55 4.58
CA VAL A 19 -0.42 -0.73 4.78
C VAL A 19 -0.41 -0.11 6.18
N ASP A 20 -0.14 -0.92 7.21
CA ASP A 20 -0.09 -0.44 8.59
C ASP A 20 0.96 0.65 8.76
N TYR A 21 2.17 0.44 8.24
CA TYR A 21 3.24 1.43 8.30
C TYR A 21 2.88 2.72 7.56
N THR A 22 2.32 2.60 6.35
CA THR A 22 1.94 3.75 5.52
C THR A 22 0.84 4.57 6.18
N LEU A 23 -0.20 3.93 6.71
CA LEU A 23 -1.33 4.62 7.34
C LEU A 23 -1.00 5.13 8.74
N SER A 24 0.03 4.58 9.40
CA SER A 24 0.50 5.07 10.70
C SER A 24 1.07 6.49 10.65
N SER A 25 1.48 6.99 9.49
CA SER A 25 1.97 8.38 9.36
C SER A 25 0.86 9.42 9.42
N TYR A 26 -0.42 9.01 9.41
CA TYR A 26 -1.56 9.92 9.45
C TYR A 26 -2.04 10.16 10.89
N LYS A 27 -2.42 11.40 11.22
CA LYS A 27 -3.04 11.74 12.52
C LYS A 27 -4.30 10.92 12.78
N SER A 28 -5.08 10.64 11.73
CA SER A 28 -6.30 9.81 11.75
C SER A 28 -6.03 8.33 11.39
N SER A 29 -4.83 7.82 11.65
CA SER A 29 -4.40 6.45 11.31
C SER A 29 -5.38 5.35 11.77
N THR A 30 -5.97 5.49 12.95
CA THR A 30 -6.94 4.51 13.50
C THR A 30 -8.22 4.41 12.68
N PHE A 31 -8.62 5.47 11.99
CA PHE A 31 -9.76 5.45 11.07
C PHE A 31 -9.37 4.73 9.76
N PHE A 32 -8.25 5.12 9.15
CA PHE A 32 -7.84 4.56 7.86
C PHE A 32 -7.43 3.08 7.94
N LYS A 33 -6.99 2.60 9.10
CA LYS A 33 -6.70 1.17 9.32
C LYS A 33 -7.95 0.31 9.47
N LYS A 34 -9.13 0.89 9.69
CA LYS A 34 -10.39 0.14 9.87
C LYS A 34 -11.11 -0.05 8.55
N GLY A 35 -11.51 -1.30 8.28
CA GLY A 35 -12.37 -1.65 7.14
C GLY A 35 -11.64 -1.57 5.78
N PRO A 36 -11.60 -2.66 5.01
CA PRO A 36 -10.95 -2.66 3.69
C PRO A 36 -11.83 -2.05 2.59
N ASP A 37 -13.08 -1.71 2.90
CA ASP A 37 -14.04 -1.22 1.92
C ASP A 37 -13.67 0.19 1.45
N LYS A 38 -13.36 0.30 0.16
CA LYS A 38 -12.89 1.55 -0.46
C LYS A 38 -13.98 2.62 -0.62
N PHE A 39 -15.25 2.26 -0.51
CA PHE A 39 -16.34 3.23 -0.57
C PHE A 39 -16.49 3.98 0.75
N SER A 40 -16.41 3.27 1.87
CA SER A 40 -16.47 3.83 3.22
C SER A 40 -15.11 4.34 3.74
N ASN A 41 -14.00 3.78 3.25
CA ASN A 41 -12.63 4.17 3.61
C ASN A 41 -11.73 4.22 2.36
N PRO A 42 -11.85 5.28 1.55
CA PRO A 42 -11.08 5.39 0.30
C PRO A 42 -9.58 5.44 0.55
N VAL A 43 -9.10 6.11 1.60
CA VAL A 43 -7.66 6.17 1.89
C VAL A 43 -7.11 4.78 2.21
N GLY A 44 -7.70 4.07 3.18
CA GLY A 44 -7.25 2.74 3.56
C GLY A 44 -7.40 1.70 2.45
N GLY A 45 -8.55 1.71 1.77
CA GLY A 45 -8.84 0.79 0.66
C GLY A 45 -7.89 0.97 -0.52
N ASN A 46 -7.70 2.22 -0.98
CA ASN A 46 -6.79 2.49 -2.10
C ASN A 46 -5.33 2.25 -1.71
N THR A 47 -4.90 2.58 -0.48
CA THR A 47 -3.53 2.25 -0.01
C THR A 47 -3.26 0.74 -0.04
N ARG A 48 -4.20 -0.10 0.45
CA ARG A 48 -4.06 -1.56 0.38
C ARG A 48 -4.03 -2.06 -1.06
N GLU A 49 -4.90 -1.55 -1.93
CA GLU A 49 -4.92 -1.92 -3.34
C GLU A 49 -3.60 -1.61 -4.05
N SER A 50 -3.08 -0.38 -3.89
CA SER A 50 -1.82 0.03 -4.52
C SER A 50 -0.64 -0.77 -4.02
N LEU A 51 -0.52 -0.96 -2.70
CA LEU A 51 0.60 -1.72 -2.10
C LEU A 51 0.56 -3.20 -2.46
N GLY A 52 -0.63 -3.81 -2.53
CA GLY A 52 -0.79 -5.18 -3.02
C GLY A 52 -0.39 -5.33 -4.50
N LYS A 53 -0.73 -4.36 -5.35
CA LYS A 53 -0.27 -4.33 -6.75
C LYS A 53 1.24 -4.20 -6.84
N LEU A 54 1.84 -3.29 -6.08
CA LEU A 54 3.30 -3.10 -6.05
C LEU A 54 4.03 -4.36 -5.60
N PHE A 55 3.52 -5.06 -4.58
CA PHE A 55 4.07 -6.35 -4.15
C PHE A 55 4.09 -7.38 -5.30
N LYS A 56 2.97 -7.53 -6.01
CA LYS A 56 2.87 -8.45 -7.16
C LYS A 56 3.81 -8.06 -8.31
N LEU A 57 4.00 -6.78 -8.58
CA LEU A 57 4.92 -6.31 -9.63
C LEU A 57 6.39 -6.58 -9.25
N LEU A 58 6.75 -6.31 -8.00
CA LEU A 58 8.11 -6.58 -7.47
C LEU A 58 8.46 -8.07 -7.53
N THR A 59 7.54 -8.93 -7.07
CA THR A 59 7.76 -10.40 -7.03
C THR A 59 7.82 -11.04 -8.42
N LYS A 60 7.25 -10.39 -9.43
CA LYS A 60 7.27 -10.86 -10.83
C LYS A 60 8.38 -10.27 -11.68
N ASN A 61 9.19 -9.35 -11.13
CA ASN A 61 10.16 -8.58 -11.91
C ASN A 61 9.50 -7.91 -13.15
N ALA A 62 8.38 -7.23 -12.91
CA ALA A 62 7.55 -6.62 -13.95
C ALA A 62 8.25 -5.44 -14.67
N ASP A 63 7.70 -5.00 -15.81
CA ASP A 63 8.23 -3.83 -16.53
C ASP A 63 8.07 -2.57 -15.65
N PRO A 64 9.12 -1.72 -15.50
CA PRO A 64 9.04 -0.46 -14.77
C PRO A 64 7.82 0.42 -15.10
N LYS A 65 7.29 0.36 -16.33
CA LYS A 65 6.09 1.10 -16.76
C LYS A 65 4.83 0.65 -16.02
N GLU A 66 4.74 -0.62 -15.61
CA GLU A 66 3.58 -1.16 -14.89
C GLU A 66 3.45 -0.59 -13.47
N PHE A 67 4.56 -0.08 -12.91
CA PHE A 67 4.58 0.52 -11.58
C PHE A 67 3.96 1.92 -11.56
N ALA A 68 3.89 2.61 -12.70
CA ALA A 68 3.46 4.00 -12.75
C ALA A 68 2.06 4.22 -12.17
N ALA A 69 1.10 3.37 -12.54
CA ALA A 69 -0.29 3.49 -12.08
C ALA A 69 -0.47 3.28 -10.55
N PRO A 70 0.01 2.18 -9.94
CA PRO A 70 -0.10 2.03 -8.49
C PRO A 70 0.76 3.03 -7.71
N LEU A 71 1.89 3.50 -8.27
CA LEU A 71 2.67 4.58 -7.67
C LEU A 71 1.93 5.92 -7.68
N ASP A 72 1.30 6.30 -8.80
CA ASP A 72 0.52 7.53 -8.89
C ASP A 72 -0.65 7.54 -7.88
N GLN A 73 -1.35 6.41 -7.74
CA GLN A 73 -2.43 6.25 -6.78
C GLN A 73 -1.96 6.49 -5.34
N ILE A 74 -0.86 5.85 -4.91
CA ILE A 74 -0.34 6.04 -3.55
C ILE A 74 0.26 7.44 -3.35
N MET A 75 0.92 8.00 -4.37
CA MET A 75 1.49 9.36 -4.30
C MET A 75 0.40 10.42 -4.12
N ARG A 76 -0.73 10.32 -4.81
CA ARG A 76 -1.88 11.23 -4.63
C ARG A 76 -2.47 11.17 -3.22
N ILE A 77 -2.55 9.98 -2.64
CA ILE A 77 -3.04 9.82 -1.27
C ILE A 77 -2.05 10.44 -0.27
N ARG A 78 -0.75 10.25 -0.51
CA ARG A 78 0.30 10.81 0.36
C ARG A 78 0.52 12.30 0.18
N SER A 79 0.24 12.87 -0.99
CA SER A 79 0.36 14.32 -1.23
C SER A 79 -0.68 15.14 -0.47
N ILE A 80 -1.80 14.52 -0.05
CA ILE A 80 -2.84 15.16 0.77
C ILE A 80 -2.46 15.17 2.25
N GLN A 81 -1.51 14.33 2.67
CA GLN A 81 -1.01 14.41 4.04
C GLN A 81 -0.39 15.80 4.22
N GLU A 82 -0.87 16.56 5.22
CA GLU A 82 -0.19 17.79 5.64
C GLU A 82 1.18 17.42 6.23
N PHE A 83 2.12 17.22 5.33
CA PHE A 83 3.53 17.08 5.62
C PHE A 83 4.09 18.49 5.64
N THR A 84 4.22 19.06 6.83
CA THR A 84 5.05 20.24 7.01
C THR A 84 6.49 19.77 6.86
N ALA A 85 7.17 20.22 5.80
CA ALA A 85 8.62 20.12 5.69
C ALA A 85 9.23 21.09 6.70
N SER A 86 9.23 20.70 7.98
CA SER A 86 9.88 21.42 9.08
C SER A 86 10.94 20.53 9.69
#